data_AF-A0A971W6J5-F1
#
_entry.id   AF-A0A971W6J5-F1
#
_cell.length_a   1.000
_cell.length_b   1.000
_cell.length_c   1.000
_cell.angle_alpha   90.00
_cell.angle_beta   90.00
_cell.angle_gamma   90.00
#
_symmetry.space_group_name_H-M   'P 1'
#
loop_
_entity.id
_entity.type
_entity.pdbx_description
1 polymer ?
#
loop_
_entity_poly.entity_id
_entity_poly.type
_entity_poly.pdbx_seq_one_letter_code
_entity_poly.pdbx_strand_id
1 'polypeptide(L)'
;MAPGLPAFNTIDYVLLLILVLCALTGLKQGFVMTVGGIVTFVLSIVLAIFYYDNLSVYLDSNVGITSKLDQFLSEHTPLKTLGIPYNLMVKGLTIEEAVHNLAYWLVRALCFVLIALTSRQLLWLALGWLEKLINLGPGSAVNRLLGTVLAVLQGVVVLTLVVWFTLPVLEAASAVGIEEAGLLQDYMNQSVLVTWMRAAYDWGQHTLGLEV
;
A
#
# COMPACT_ATOMS: atom_id res chain seq x y z
N MET A 1 -37.30 -21.72 19.87
CA MET A 1 -35.96 -21.34 20.33
C MET A 1 -35.66 -19.97 19.75
N ALA A 2 -35.57 -18.93 20.58
CA ALA A 2 -35.15 -17.62 20.10
C ALA A 2 -33.67 -17.73 19.67
N PRO A 3 -33.27 -17.21 18.50
CA PRO A 3 -31.86 -17.15 18.15
C PRO A 3 -31.15 -16.36 19.26
N GLY A 4 -30.22 -17.01 19.96
CA GLY A 4 -29.39 -16.33 20.94
C GLY A 4 -28.70 -15.16 20.26
N LEU A 5 -28.71 -13.99 20.92
CA LEU A 5 -27.96 -12.84 20.43
C LEU A 5 -26.52 -13.29 20.15
N PRO A 6 -25.95 -13.00 18.97
CA PRO A 6 -24.61 -13.46 18.65
C PRO A 6 -23.63 -12.86 19.66
N ALA A 7 -22.91 -13.74 20.36
CA ALA A 7 -21.97 -13.33 21.40
C ALA A 7 -20.70 -12.78 20.73
N PHE A 8 -20.31 -11.56 21.12
CA PHE A 8 -19.05 -10.97 20.69
C PHE A 8 -17.89 -11.85 21.16
N ASN A 9 -17.00 -12.21 20.23
CA ASN A 9 -15.81 -12.97 20.55
C ASN A 9 -14.56 -12.06 20.60
N THR A 10 -13.41 -12.64 20.95
CA THR A 10 -12.16 -11.89 21.08
C THR A 10 -11.75 -11.18 19.79
N ILE A 11 -11.99 -11.79 18.62
CA ILE A 11 -11.71 -11.17 17.31
C ILE A 11 -12.58 -9.93 17.12
N ASP A 12 -13.86 -9.98 17.47
CA ASP A 12 -14.75 -8.83 17.36
C ASP A 12 -14.25 -7.64 18.20
N TYR A 13 -13.77 -7.89 19.43
CA TYR A 13 -13.22 -6.83 20.28
C TYR A 13 -11.95 -6.21 19.68
N VAL A 14 -11.08 -7.01 19.07
CA VAL A 14 -9.87 -6.53 18.39
C VAL A 14 -10.23 -5.68 17.18
N LEU A 15 -11.16 -6.14 16.34
CA LEU A 15 -11.62 -5.40 15.16
C LEU A 15 -12.31 -4.09 15.56
N LEU A 16 -13.14 -4.11 16.61
CA LEU A 16 -13.79 -2.92 17.15
C LEU A 16 -12.75 -1.93 17.68
N LEU A 17 -11.74 -2.40 18.40
CA LEU A 17 -10.64 -1.55 18.87
C LEU A 17 -9.94 -0.86 17.70
N ILE A 18 -9.64 -1.58 16.62
CA ILE A 18 -9.03 -0.99 15.42
C ILE A 18 -9.95 0.07 14.81
N LEU A 19 -11.25 -0.19 14.69
CA LEU A 19 -12.23 0.80 14.18
C LEU A 19 -12.32 2.04 15.07
N VAL A 20 -12.24 1.89 16.39
CA VAL A 20 -12.18 3.03 17.33
C VAL A 20 -10.89 3.82 17.12
N LEU A 21 -9.74 3.17 16.91
CA LEU A 21 -8.49 3.85 16.59
C LEU A 21 -8.57 4.60 15.26
N CYS A 22 -9.22 4.02 14.24
CA CYS A 22 -9.51 4.70 12.98
C CYS A 22 -10.39 5.94 13.20
N ALA A 23 -11.46 5.81 13.98
CA ALA A 23 -12.35 6.93 14.33
C ALA A 23 -11.58 8.07 15.03
N LEU A 24 -10.76 7.74 16.04
CA LEU A 24 -9.94 8.72 16.76
C LEU A 24 -8.92 9.41 15.84
N THR A 25 -8.36 8.66 14.90
CA THR A 25 -7.43 9.20 13.90
C THR A 25 -8.16 10.18 12.97
N GLY A 26 -9.34 9.82 12.46
CA GLY A 26 -10.18 10.68 11.63
C GLY A 26 -10.66 11.94 12.37
N LEU A 27 -10.96 11.82 13.67
CA LEU A 27 -11.32 12.97 14.51
C LEU A 27 -10.15 13.95 14.67
N LYS A 28 -8.92 13.44 14.78
CA LYS A 28 -7.71 14.26 14.93
C LYS A 28 -7.28 14.89 13.60
N GLN A 29 -7.33 14.14 12.50
CA GLN A 29 -6.87 14.59 11.19
C GLN A 29 -7.91 15.42 10.43
N GLY A 30 -9.20 15.19 10.68
CA GLY A 30 -10.28 15.82 9.91
C GLY A 30 -10.41 15.25 8.49
N PHE A 31 -11.50 15.62 7.83
CA PHE A 31 -11.87 15.16 6.49
C PHE A 31 -10.87 15.61 5.44
N VAL A 32 -10.45 16.88 5.49
CA VAL A 32 -9.54 17.47 4.50
C VAL A 32 -8.21 16.73 4.45
N MET A 33 -7.62 16.38 5.60
CA MET A 33 -6.36 15.62 5.61
C MET A 33 -6.56 14.15 5.25
N THR A 34 -7.70 13.55 5.60
CA THR A 34 -7.99 12.14 5.26
C THR A 34 -8.15 11.97 3.75
N VAL A 35 -9.04 12.75 3.12
CA VAL A 35 -9.22 12.76 1.65
C VAL A 35 -7.95 13.24 0.98
N GLY A 36 -7.37 14.32 1.51
CA GLY A 36 -6.16 14.90 0.98
C GLY A 36 -4.99 13.92 0.99
N GLY A 37 -4.85 13.07 2.00
CA GLY A 37 -3.83 12.01 2.04
C GLY A 37 -3.96 11.03 0.87
N ILE A 38 -5.19 10.61 0.55
CA ILE A 38 -5.47 9.73 -0.60
C ILE A 38 -5.16 10.45 -1.91
N VAL A 39 -5.70 11.66 -2.08
CA VAL A 39 -5.52 12.46 -3.29
C VAL A 39 -4.05 12.77 -3.54
N THR A 40 -3.30 13.15 -2.50
CA THR A 40 -1.86 13.45 -2.62
C THR A 40 -1.03 12.22 -2.90
N PHE A 41 -1.40 11.06 -2.35
CA PHE A 41 -0.77 9.80 -2.71
C PHE A 41 -0.95 9.49 -4.20
N VAL A 42 -2.19 9.54 -4.71
CA VAL A 42 -2.48 9.31 -6.13
C VAL A 42 -1.75 10.33 -7.02
N LEU A 43 -1.87 11.62 -6.69
CA LEU A 43 -1.20 12.68 -7.45
C LEU A 43 0.33 12.54 -7.43
N SER A 44 0.93 12.12 -6.32
CA SER A 44 2.38 11.92 -6.23
C SER A 44 2.87 10.80 -7.15
N ILE A 45 2.10 9.73 -7.28
CA ILE A 45 2.39 8.64 -8.23
C ILE A 45 2.25 9.15 -9.66
N VAL A 46 1.16 9.84 -9.97
CA VAL A 46 0.93 10.41 -11.31
C VAL A 46 2.09 11.33 -11.71
N LEU A 47 2.49 12.25 -10.81
CA LEU A 47 3.65 13.11 -11.03
C LEU A 47 4.93 12.30 -11.22
N ALA A 48 5.17 11.27 -10.42
CA ALA A 48 6.32 10.40 -10.57
C ALA A 48 6.36 9.74 -11.96
N ILE A 49 5.23 9.24 -12.47
CA ILE A 49 5.13 8.66 -13.83
C ILE A 49 5.50 9.68 -14.91
N PHE A 50 5.11 10.94 -14.76
CA PHE A 50 5.40 11.95 -15.77
C PHE A 50 6.83 12.48 -15.74
N TYR A 51 7.47 12.52 -14.56
CA TYR A 51 8.74 13.23 -14.38
C TYR A 51 9.95 12.34 -14.08
N TYR A 52 9.78 11.04 -13.80
CA TYR A 52 10.92 10.16 -13.47
C TYR A 52 11.96 10.08 -14.58
N ASP A 53 11.51 10.10 -15.83
CA ASP A 53 12.39 10.01 -17.00
C ASP A 53 13.27 11.26 -17.11
N ASN A 54 12.65 12.44 -17.00
CA ASN A 54 13.35 13.73 -17.00
C ASN A 54 14.39 13.82 -15.87
N LEU A 55 14.05 13.34 -14.67
CA LEU A 55 14.98 13.32 -13.54
C LEU A 55 16.13 12.33 -13.76
N SER A 56 15.86 11.15 -14.33
CA SER A 56 16.91 10.18 -14.62
C SER A 56 17.93 10.71 -15.64
N VAL A 57 17.44 11.37 -16.71
CA VAL A 57 18.30 12.01 -17.71
C VAL A 57 19.12 13.16 -17.09
N TYR A 58 18.50 13.95 -16.21
CA TYR A 58 19.19 15.02 -15.49
C TYR A 58 20.30 14.48 -14.57
N LEU A 59 20.02 13.43 -13.80
CA LEU A 59 21.02 12.84 -12.91
C LEU A 59 22.13 12.15 -13.68
N ASP A 60 21.82 11.53 -14.81
CA ASP A 60 22.83 10.91 -15.66
C ASP A 60 23.75 11.94 -16.30
N SER A 61 23.18 13.01 -16.89
CA SER A 61 23.98 14.08 -17.51
C SER A 61 24.86 14.85 -16.54
N ASN A 62 24.42 15.08 -15.29
CA ASN A 62 25.19 15.88 -14.33
C ASN A 62 26.12 15.05 -13.43
N VAL A 63 25.71 13.84 -13.06
CA VAL A 63 26.41 13.02 -12.04
C VAL A 63 27.00 11.75 -12.64
N GLY A 64 26.55 11.33 -13.83
CA GLY A 64 26.90 10.05 -14.44
C GLY A 64 26.42 8.87 -13.60
N ILE A 65 25.23 8.98 -12.98
CA ILE A 65 24.78 8.00 -11.98
C ILE A 65 24.58 6.62 -12.60
N THR A 66 24.15 6.53 -13.86
CA THR A 66 23.98 5.25 -14.55
C THR A 66 25.33 4.59 -14.77
N SER A 67 26.32 5.33 -15.25
CA SER A 67 27.68 4.83 -15.46
C SER A 67 28.35 4.37 -14.15
N LYS A 68 28.15 5.12 -13.06
CA LYS A 68 28.68 4.72 -11.74
C LYS A 68 28.01 3.45 -11.21
N LEU A 69 26.70 3.32 -11.42
CA LEU A 69 25.96 2.13 -11.00
C LEU A 69 26.30 0.91 -11.86
N ASP A 70 26.48 1.11 -13.17
CA ASP A 70 26.94 0.09 -14.12
C ASP A 70 28.34 -0.43 -13.74
N GLN A 71 29.28 0.48 -13.44
CA GLN A 71 30.59 0.11 -12.93
C GLN A 71 30.46 -0.68 -11.61
N PHE A 72 29.66 -0.21 -10.66
CA PHE A 72 29.46 -0.90 -9.39
C PHE A 72 28.89 -2.32 -9.56
N LEU A 73 27.90 -2.48 -10.44
CA LEU A 73 27.27 -3.76 -10.72
C LEU A 73 28.21 -4.71 -11.47
N SER A 74 28.99 -4.21 -12.43
CA SER A 74 29.98 -5.02 -13.15
C SER A 74 31.13 -5.49 -12.24
N GLU A 75 31.47 -4.72 -11.20
CA GLU A 75 32.47 -5.11 -10.21
C GLU A 75 31.96 -6.14 -9.20
N HIS A 76 30.68 -6.06 -8.80
CA HIS A 76 30.08 -6.91 -7.77
C HIS A 76 29.23 -8.07 -8.29
N THR A 77 29.19 -8.27 -9.61
CA THR A 77 28.40 -9.36 -10.19
C THR A 77 29.10 -10.71 -9.96
N PRO A 78 28.38 -11.73 -9.46
CA PRO A 78 28.96 -13.06 -9.18
C PRO A 78 29.53 -13.73 -10.45
N LEU A 79 29.07 -13.31 -11.63
CA LEU A 79 29.56 -13.78 -12.92
C LEU A 79 31.06 -13.52 -13.12
N LYS A 80 31.58 -12.37 -12.66
CA LYS A 80 33.02 -12.05 -12.70
C LYS A 80 33.84 -13.00 -11.81
N THR A 81 33.30 -13.36 -10.64
CA THR A 81 33.94 -14.30 -9.72
C THR A 81 33.96 -15.73 -10.24
N LEU A 82 33.02 -16.08 -11.13
CA LEU A 82 32.93 -17.39 -11.79
C LEU A 82 33.76 -17.47 -13.08
N GLY A 83 34.45 -16.39 -13.49
CA GLY A 83 35.27 -16.36 -14.70
C GLY A 83 34.47 -16.43 -16.00
N ILE A 84 33.18 -16.10 -15.97
CA ILE A 84 32.32 -16.11 -17.15
C ILE A 84 32.59 -14.84 -17.97
N PRO A 85 32.88 -14.95 -19.28
CA PRO A 85 33.20 -13.78 -20.10
C PRO A 85 31.96 -12.90 -20.34
N TYR A 86 32.10 -11.58 -20.16
CA TYR A 86 30.99 -10.60 -20.25
C TYR A 86 30.41 -10.42 -21.66
N ASN A 87 31.16 -10.79 -22.69
CA ASN A 87 30.71 -10.76 -24.08
C ASN A 87 29.87 -11.99 -24.47
N LEU A 88 29.61 -12.91 -23.54
CA LEU A 88 28.80 -14.09 -23.81
C LEU A 88 27.35 -13.65 -24.10
N MET A 89 26.86 -14.04 -25.27
CA MET A 89 25.47 -13.76 -25.67
C MET A 89 24.52 -14.78 -25.04
N VAL A 90 23.50 -14.27 -24.34
CA VAL A 90 22.37 -15.07 -23.85
C VAL A 90 21.09 -14.46 -24.38
N LYS A 91 20.32 -15.21 -25.18
CA LYS A 91 19.07 -14.75 -25.82
C LYS A 91 19.22 -13.44 -26.63
N GLY A 92 20.38 -13.25 -27.27
CA GLY A 92 20.64 -12.09 -28.14
C GLY A 92 21.02 -10.80 -27.39
N LEU A 93 21.20 -10.84 -26.08
CA LEU A 93 21.79 -9.77 -25.26
C LEU A 93 23.15 -10.23 -24.73
N THR A 94 24.14 -9.33 -24.74
CA THR A 94 25.39 -9.58 -24.01
C THR A 94 25.19 -9.37 -22.51
N ILE A 95 26.02 -10.00 -21.67
CA ILE A 95 25.97 -9.79 -20.22
C ILE A 95 26.25 -8.31 -19.90
N GLU A 96 27.17 -7.68 -20.64
CA GLU A 96 27.46 -6.25 -20.53
C GLU A 96 26.22 -5.38 -20.80
N GLU A 97 25.53 -5.57 -21.93
CA GLU A 97 24.29 -4.86 -22.24
C GLU A 97 23.18 -5.12 -21.20
N ALA A 98 23.11 -6.34 -20.67
CA ALA A 98 22.14 -6.68 -19.64
C ALA A 98 22.41 -5.94 -18.31
N VAL A 99 23.69 -5.85 -17.90
CA VAL A 99 24.09 -5.10 -16.69
C VAL A 99 23.87 -3.60 -16.89
N HIS A 100 24.21 -3.07 -18.05
CA HIS A 100 23.96 -1.67 -18.37
C HIS A 100 22.46 -1.33 -18.35
N ASN A 101 21.63 -2.15 -19.01
CA ASN A 101 20.19 -2.00 -18.97
C ASN A 101 19.64 -2.09 -17.55
N LEU A 102 20.13 -3.02 -16.74
CA LEU A 102 19.74 -3.15 -15.34
C LEU A 102 20.07 -1.86 -14.56
N ALA A 103 21.27 -1.30 -14.73
CA ALA A 103 21.66 -0.05 -14.11
C ALA A 103 20.69 1.09 -14.50
N TYR A 104 20.38 1.21 -15.79
CA TYR A 104 19.44 2.20 -16.31
C TYR A 104 18.02 2.05 -15.70
N TRP A 105 17.49 0.83 -15.64
CA TRP A 105 16.18 0.56 -15.02
C TRP A 105 16.18 0.87 -13.52
N LEU A 106 17.25 0.55 -12.80
CA LEU A 106 17.39 0.85 -11.38
C LEU A 106 17.43 2.35 -11.12
N VAL A 107 18.17 3.12 -11.92
CA VAL A 107 18.22 4.59 -11.80
C VAL A 107 16.83 5.18 -12.04
N ARG A 108 16.09 4.73 -13.07
CA ARG A 108 14.72 5.20 -13.33
C ARG A 108 13.76 4.86 -12.21
N ALA A 109 13.82 3.63 -11.68
CA ALA A 109 13.00 3.22 -10.54
C ALA A 109 13.31 4.07 -9.30
N LEU A 110 14.58 4.36 -9.04
CA LEU A 110 15.01 5.22 -7.94
C LEU A 110 14.50 6.66 -8.14
N CYS A 111 14.60 7.21 -9.35
CA CYS A 111 14.06 8.54 -9.68
C CYS A 111 12.55 8.61 -9.48
N PHE A 112 11.82 7.57 -9.90
CA PHE A 112 10.39 7.45 -9.67
C PHE A 112 10.04 7.52 -8.18
N VAL A 113 10.73 6.72 -7.35
CA VAL A 113 10.51 6.71 -5.90
C VAL A 113 10.84 8.08 -5.30
N LEU A 114 11.95 8.71 -5.69
CA LEU A 114 12.34 10.03 -5.21
C LEU A 114 11.29 11.10 -5.54
N ILE A 115 10.78 11.13 -6.77
CA ILE A 115 9.73 12.09 -7.16
C ILE A 115 8.43 11.80 -6.41
N ALA A 116 8.02 10.54 -6.31
CA ALA A 116 6.80 10.17 -5.58
C ALA A 116 6.89 10.64 -4.11
N LEU A 117 8.00 10.39 -3.43
CA LEU A 117 8.18 10.79 -2.04
C LEU A 117 8.24 12.31 -1.86
N THR A 118 9.03 13.00 -2.68
CA THR A 118 9.20 14.46 -2.59
C THR A 118 7.90 15.20 -2.94
N SER A 119 7.25 14.81 -4.04
CA SER A 119 5.96 15.41 -4.44
C SER A 119 4.87 15.14 -3.40
N ARG A 120 4.79 13.92 -2.85
CA ARG A 120 3.88 13.59 -1.75
C ARG A 120 4.11 14.51 -0.55
N GLN A 121 5.36 14.72 -0.14
CA GLN A 121 5.68 15.57 1.00
C GLN A 121 5.27 17.03 0.74
N LEU A 122 5.56 17.57 -0.44
CA LEU A 122 5.17 18.94 -0.82
C LEU A 122 3.66 19.13 -0.86
N LEU A 123 2.94 18.19 -1.48
CA LEU A 123 1.48 18.24 -1.57
C LEU A 123 0.83 18.11 -0.18
N TRP A 124 1.36 17.24 0.68
CA TRP A 124 0.88 17.06 2.04
C TRP A 124 1.09 18.33 2.89
N LEU A 125 2.24 18.98 2.74
CA LEU A 125 2.49 20.28 3.36
C LEU A 125 1.45 21.32 2.90
N ALA A 126 1.20 21.42 1.59
CA ALA A 126 0.21 22.34 1.02
C ALA A 126 -1.20 22.10 1.60
N LEU A 127 -1.60 20.84 1.75
CA LEU A 127 -2.87 20.50 2.41
C LEU A 127 -2.91 20.89 3.88
N GLY A 128 -1.81 20.71 4.62
CA GLY A 128 -1.75 21.15 6.02
C GLY A 128 -1.94 22.65 6.18
N TRP A 129 -1.50 23.46 5.20
CA TRP A 129 -1.80 24.89 5.16
C TRP A 129 -3.28 25.16 4.92
N LEU A 130 -3.90 24.45 3.96
CA LEU A 130 -5.33 24.56 3.67
C LEU A 130 -6.19 24.15 4.87
N GLU A 131 -5.80 23.08 5.58
CA GLU A 131 -6.48 22.59 6.76
C GLU A 131 -6.50 23.64 7.88
N LYS A 132 -5.38 24.34 8.10
CA LYS A 132 -5.31 25.44 9.08
C LYS A 132 -6.31 26.56 8.77
N LEU A 133 -6.51 26.89 7.49
CA LEU A 133 -7.49 27.91 7.08
C LEU A 133 -8.93 27.47 7.37
N ILE A 134 -9.25 26.19 7.10
CA ILE A 134 -10.59 25.63 7.32
C ILE A 134 -10.90 25.49 8.82
N ASN A 135 -9.88 25.18 9.63
CA ASN A 135 -10.03 24.96 11.07
C ASN A 135 -10.22 26.25 11.90
N LEU A 136 -10.08 27.44 11.31
CA LEU A 136 -10.32 28.73 12.00
C LEU A 136 -11.80 29.07 12.20
N GLY A 137 -12.72 28.33 11.58
CA GLY A 137 -14.17 28.60 11.62
C GLY A 137 -15.03 27.50 12.25
N PRO A 138 -16.36 27.70 12.29
CA PRO A 138 -17.33 26.68 12.73
C PRO A 138 -17.30 25.40 11.85
N GLY A 139 -16.68 25.48 10.66
CA GLY A 139 -16.43 24.32 9.80
C GLY A 139 -15.48 23.28 10.40
N SER A 140 -14.74 23.60 11.47
CA SER A 140 -13.84 22.66 12.15
C SER A 140 -14.57 21.43 12.72
N ALA A 141 -15.76 21.60 13.30
CA ALA A 141 -16.54 20.48 13.84
C ALA A 141 -17.03 19.54 12.73
N VAL A 142 -17.54 20.11 11.63
CA VAL A 142 -17.99 19.35 10.45
C VAL A 142 -16.81 18.62 9.80
N ASN A 143 -15.65 19.28 9.66
CA ASN A 143 -14.43 18.69 9.14
C ASN A 143 -13.99 17.46 9.97
N ARG A 144 -14.01 17.57 11.30
CA ARG A 144 -13.65 16.45 12.19
C ARG A 144 -14.65 15.31 12.16
N LEU A 145 -15.95 15.61 12.11
CA LEU A 145 -17.00 14.59 12.04
C LEU A 145 -16.91 13.82 10.71
N LEU A 146 -16.82 14.53 9.59
CA LEU A 146 -16.65 13.91 8.28
C LEU A 146 -15.35 13.11 8.20
N GLY A 147 -14.27 13.60 8.81
CA GLY A 147 -13.00 12.87 8.90
C GLY A 147 -13.12 11.58 9.69
N THR A 148 -13.86 11.60 10.79
CA THR A 148 -14.15 10.40 11.60
C THR A 148 -14.92 9.37 10.78
N VAL A 149 -16.01 9.78 10.13
CA VAL A 149 -16.84 8.88 9.31
C VAL A 149 -16.00 8.27 8.19
N LEU A 150 -15.23 9.09 7.48
CA LEU A 150 -14.39 8.62 6.38
C LEU A 150 -13.29 7.65 6.86
N ALA A 151 -12.62 7.96 7.98
CA ALA A 151 -11.59 7.09 8.54
C ALA A 151 -12.15 5.74 9.02
N VAL A 152 -13.37 5.72 9.58
CA VAL A 152 -14.06 4.47 9.93
C VAL A 152 -14.39 3.68 8.68
N LEU A 153 -14.97 4.30 7.65
CA LEU A 153 -15.28 3.64 6.38
C LEU A 153 -14.02 3.05 5.73
N GLN A 154 -12.94 3.83 5.69
CA GLN A 154 -11.64 3.36 5.20
C GLN A 154 -11.12 2.19 6.06
N GLY A 155 -11.23 2.28 7.39
CA GLY A 155 -10.85 1.21 8.31
C GLY A 155 -11.63 -0.07 8.06
N VAL A 156 -12.95 0.02 7.85
CA VAL A 156 -13.80 -1.12 7.47
C VAL A 156 -13.32 -1.73 6.15
N VAL A 157 -13.09 -0.94 5.11
CA VAL A 157 -12.59 -1.44 3.82
C VAL A 157 -11.25 -2.16 3.98
N VAL A 158 -10.30 -1.57 4.71
CA VAL A 158 -8.98 -2.19 4.95
C VAL A 158 -9.13 -3.49 5.75
N LEU A 159 -9.92 -3.51 6.81
CA LEU A 159 -10.16 -4.71 7.61
C LEU A 159 -10.85 -5.81 6.79
N THR A 160 -11.82 -5.47 5.96
CA THR A 160 -12.46 -6.41 5.04
C THR A 160 -11.43 -7.05 4.10
N LEU A 161 -10.55 -6.26 3.49
CA LEU A 161 -9.49 -6.78 2.63
C LEU A 161 -8.50 -7.67 3.38
N VAL A 162 -8.13 -7.29 4.61
CA VAL A 162 -7.25 -8.11 5.47
C VAL A 162 -7.91 -9.44 5.81
N VAL A 163 -9.17 -9.43 6.25
CA VAL A 163 -9.94 -10.64 6.55
C VAL A 163 -10.03 -11.53 5.31
N TRP A 164 -10.41 -10.95 4.18
CA TRP A 164 -10.52 -11.67 2.91
C TRP A 164 -9.21 -12.34 2.49
N PHE A 165 -8.08 -11.65 2.62
CA PHE A 165 -6.77 -12.22 2.31
C PHE A 165 -6.29 -13.25 3.33
N THR A 166 -6.65 -13.09 4.61
CA THR A 166 -6.16 -13.94 5.71
C THR A 166 -6.85 -15.30 5.71
N LEU A 167 -8.14 -15.37 5.36
CA LEU A 167 -8.91 -16.62 5.37
C LEU A 167 -8.31 -17.73 4.49
N PRO A 168 -8.00 -17.53 3.19
CA PRO A 168 -7.42 -18.58 2.36
C PRO A 168 -6.03 -19.01 2.85
N VAL A 169 -5.28 -18.09 3.46
CA VAL A 169 -3.97 -18.41 4.07
C VAL A 169 -4.15 -19.29 5.30
N LEU A 170 -5.13 -19.00 6.16
CA LEU A 170 -5.44 -19.82 7.32
C LEU A 170 -5.97 -21.20 6.92
N GLU A 171 -6.81 -21.27 5.88
CA GLU A 171 -7.30 -22.55 5.33
C GLU A 171 -6.17 -23.41 4.77
N ALA A 172 -5.24 -22.81 4.01
CA ALA A 172 -4.07 -23.52 3.52
C ALA A 172 -3.16 -23.99 4.67
N ALA A 173 -3.00 -23.17 5.70
CA ALA A 173 -2.19 -23.51 6.88
C ALA A 173 -2.82 -24.64 7.72
N SER A 174 -4.14 -24.59 7.95
CA SER A 174 -4.85 -25.63 8.68
C SER A 174 -4.85 -26.96 7.93
N ALA A 175 -4.94 -26.93 6.59
CA ALA A 175 -4.82 -28.11 5.73
C ALA A 175 -3.45 -28.80 5.81
N VAL A 176 -2.38 -28.08 6.16
CA VAL A 176 -1.02 -28.62 6.36
C VAL A 176 -0.82 -29.12 7.80
N GLY A 177 -1.83 -29.01 8.67
CA GLY A 177 -1.83 -29.53 10.04
C GLY A 177 -1.35 -28.52 11.08
N ILE A 178 -1.39 -27.22 10.80
CA ILE A 178 -1.10 -26.17 11.79
C ILE A 178 -2.35 -25.96 12.66
N GLU A 179 -2.36 -26.53 13.87
CA GLU A 179 -3.51 -26.52 14.78
C GLU A 179 -3.97 -25.10 15.16
N GLU A 180 -3.02 -24.16 15.35
CA GLU A 180 -3.32 -22.78 15.69
C GLU A 180 -4.09 -22.04 14.57
N ALA A 181 -3.86 -22.42 13.32
CA ALA A 181 -4.57 -21.84 12.18
C ALA A 181 -6.04 -22.27 12.18
N GLY A 182 -6.33 -23.53 12.55
CA GLY A 182 -7.68 -24.04 12.70
C GLY A 182 -8.44 -23.31 13.81
N LEU A 183 -7.81 -23.12 14.97
CA LEU A 183 -8.42 -22.36 16.08
C LEU A 183 -8.73 -20.92 15.68
N LEU A 184 -7.78 -20.22 15.02
CA LEU A 184 -7.99 -18.86 14.54
C LEU A 184 -9.10 -18.78 13.49
N GLN A 185 -9.17 -19.76 12.58
CA GLN A 185 -10.23 -19.85 11.59
C GLN A 185 -11.60 -20.01 12.27
N ASP A 186 -11.71 -20.85 13.29
CA ASP A 186 -12.94 -21.02 14.08
C ASP A 186 -13.34 -19.72 14.80
N TYR A 187 -12.39 -19.03 15.43
CA TYR A 187 -12.66 -17.72 16.04
C TYR A 187 -13.11 -16.68 15.00
N MET A 188 -12.52 -16.67 13.79
CA MET A 188 -12.94 -15.78 12.71
C MET A 188 -14.32 -16.15 12.16
N ASN A 189 -14.66 -17.44 12.06
CA ASN A 189 -15.97 -17.91 11.60
C ASN A 189 -17.10 -17.60 12.59
N GLN A 190 -16.79 -17.56 13.89
CA GLN A 190 -17.75 -17.19 14.93
C GLN A 190 -17.90 -15.67 15.10
N SER A 191 -17.03 -14.86 14.50
CA SER A 191 -17.04 -13.40 14.65
C SER A 191 -18.18 -12.76 13.85
N VAL A 192 -18.95 -11.91 14.52
CA VAL A 192 -20.04 -11.15 13.91
C VAL A 192 -19.48 -10.16 12.88
N LEU A 193 -18.44 -9.42 13.25
CA LEU A 193 -17.83 -8.41 12.38
C LEU A 193 -17.20 -9.05 11.14
N VAL A 194 -16.52 -10.19 11.28
CA VAL A 194 -15.97 -10.93 10.15
C VAL A 194 -17.08 -11.38 9.20
N THR A 195 -18.22 -11.83 9.73
CA THR A 195 -19.38 -12.22 8.91
C THR A 195 -19.90 -11.06 8.07
N TRP A 196 -20.06 -9.87 8.67
CA TRP A 196 -20.45 -8.65 7.96
C TRP A 196 -19.41 -8.23 6.92
N MET A 197 -18.12 -8.36 7.23
CA MET A 197 -17.03 -8.03 6.31
C MET A 197 -17.04 -8.95 5.07
N ARG A 198 -17.26 -10.26 5.25
CA ARG A 198 -17.42 -11.18 4.11
C ARG A 198 -18.63 -10.82 3.25
N ALA A 199 -19.78 -10.57 3.87
CA ALA A 199 -20.98 -10.16 3.13
C ALA A 199 -20.77 -8.85 2.35
N ALA A 200 -20.04 -7.89 2.92
CA ALA A 200 -19.69 -6.65 2.23
C ALA A 200 -18.74 -6.89 1.05
N TYR A 201 -17.79 -7.80 1.19
CA TYR A 201 -16.88 -8.21 0.12
C TYR A 201 -17.63 -8.90 -1.03
N ASP A 202 -18.46 -9.90 -0.72
CA ASP A 202 -19.24 -10.65 -1.71
C ASP A 202 -20.19 -9.72 -2.49
N TRP A 203 -20.86 -8.81 -1.79
CA TRP A 203 -21.68 -7.76 -2.42
C TRP A 203 -20.86 -6.87 -3.36
N GLY A 204 -19.63 -6.52 -2.97
CA GLY A 204 -18.70 -5.75 -3.80
C GLY A 204 -18.30 -6.47 -5.08
N GLN A 205 -17.98 -7.77 -5.00
CA GLN A 205 -17.64 -8.58 -6.17
C GLN A 205 -18.81 -8.68 -7.16
N HIS A 206 -20.01 -9.00 -6.65
CA HIS A 206 -21.21 -9.09 -7.47
C HIS A 206 -21.51 -7.75 -8.17
N THR A 207 -21.40 -6.63 -7.45
CA THR A 207 -21.67 -5.29 -8.01
C THR A 207 -20.67 -4.87 -9.08
N LEU A 208 -19.41 -5.31 -8.94
CA LEU A 208 -18.35 -5.01 -9.92
C LEU A 208 -18.29 -6.01 -11.08
N GLY A 209 -19.13 -7.05 -11.08
CA GLY A 209 -19.10 -8.10 -12.10
C GLY A 209 -17.79 -8.91 -12.08
N LEU A 210 -17.16 -9.01 -10.91
CA LEU A 210 -15.89 -9.73 -10.69
C LEU A 210 -16.12 -11.16 -10.18
N GLU A 211 -17.30 -11.73 -10.46
CA GLU A 211 -17.54 -13.15 -10.18
C GLU A 211 -16.59 -13.98 -11.04
N VAL A 212 -15.59 -14.58 -10.40
CA VAL A 212 -14.66 -15.56 -10.99
C VAL A 212 -15.09 -16.95 -10.58
#